data_AF-A0A968L5K3-F1
#
_entry.id   AF-A0A968L5K3-F1
#
_cell.length_a   1.000
_cell.length_b   1.000
_cell.length_c   1.000
_cell.angle_alpha   90.00
_cell.angle_beta   90.00
_cell.angle_gamma   90.00
#
_symmetry.space_group_name_H-M   'P 1'
#
loop_
_entity.id
_entity.type
_entity.pdbx_description
1 polymer ?
#
loop_
_entity_poly.entity_id
_entity_poly.type
_entity_poly.pdbx_seq_one_letter_code
_entity_poly.pdbx_strand_id
1 'polypeptide(L)'
;MELIPGRIITINPSKHWSYAGHPYISGEIISSRLDIPALGLTPLAINHFGPWDPASHYWGEPDEPIEPWAKPIIARGVRQSYEMEQVMPGVDPDDFETDPVYEAVDLHHSGHHDDATAILMGLCQQDLRCLDAHAHLGNFCFDSDTKKAALHYETGFRIGELSLGANFDGLLPWGLIDNRPFLRCMHGYGLALWRLGRFKEAELIFERMLWLNPSDNQGVRFKIDDVKAEKPWTAD
;
A
#
# COMPACT_ATOMS: atom_id res chain seq x y z
N MET A 1 20.06 -4.43 -8.24
CA MET A 1 18.62 -4.46 -8.54
C MET A 1 17.93 -5.08 -7.36
N GLU A 2 16.99 -4.37 -6.75
CA GLU A 2 16.37 -4.79 -5.50
C GLU A 2 15.41 -5.96 -5.71
N LEU A 3 15.49 -6.96 -4.83
CA LEU A 3 14.55 -8.08 -4.76
C LEU A 3 13.47 -7.72 -3.75
N ILE A 4 12.23 -7.69 -4.23
CA ILE A 4 11.05 -7.28 -3.46
C ILE A 4 10.04 -8.41 -3.56
N PRO A 5 9.45 -8.89 -2.45
CA PRO A 5 8.40 -9.88 -2.50
C PRO A 5 7.29 -9.46 -3.47
N GLY A 6 6.81 -10.39 -4.30
CA GLY A 6 5.75 -10.11 -5.28
C GLY A 6 6.24 -9.55 -6.63
N ARG A 7 7.55 -9.41 -6.84
CA ARG A 7 8.12 -9.06 -8.16
C ARG A 7 8.67 -10.28 -8.89
N ILE A 8 8.46 -10.32 -10.20
CA ILE A 8 8.99 -11.37 -11.08
C ILE A 8 10.34 -10.94 -11.63
N ILE A 9 11.34 -11.79 -11.44
CA ILE A 9 12.69 -11.56 -11.92
C ILE A 9 13.06 -12.47 -13.09
N THR A 10 13.87 -11.94 -14.00
CA THR A 10 14.54 -12.72 -15.04
C THR A 10 16.01 -12.84 -14.67
N ILE A 11 16.53 -14.06 -14.63
CA ILE A 11 17.92 -14.35 -14.23
C ILE A 11 18.65 -14.98 -15.42
N ASN A 12 19.91 -14.60 -15.61
CA ASN A 12 20.88 -15.34 -16.42
C ASN A 12 21.57 -16.39 -15.53
N PRO A 13 21.18 -17.67 -15.57
CA PRO A 13 21.69 -18.68 -14.64
C PRO A 13 23.19 -18.94 -14.83
N SER A 14 23.93 -18.94 -13.72
CA SER A 14 25.30 -19.47 -13.64
C SER A 14 25.35 -20.89 -13.09
N LYS A 15 24.46 -21.22 -12.14
CA LYS A 15 24.33 -22.55 -11.54
C LYS A 15 22.88 -22.86 -11.22
N HIS A 16 22.54 -24.13 -11.38
CA HIS A 16 21.28 -24.73 -10.93
C HIS A 16 21.61 -25.94 -10.06
N TRP A 17 20.90 -26.11 -8.94
CA TRP A 17 21.03 -27.30 -8.10
C TRP A 17 19.75 -27.56 -7.32
N SER A 18 19.68 -28.73 -6.68
CA SER A 18 18.60 -29.06 -5.74
C SER A 18 19.20 -29.35 -4.38
N TYR A 19 18.58 -28.83 -3.32
CA TYR A 19 18.96 -29.11 -1.93
C TYR A 19 17.70 -29.30 -1.10
N ALA A 20 17.65 -30.36 -0.29
CA ALA A 20 16.48 -30.74 0.50
C ALA A 20 15.15 -30.79 -0.32
N GLY A 21 15.22 -31.19 -1.60
CA GLY A 21 14.06 -31.24 -2.50
C GLY A 21 13.63 -29.91 -3.12
N HIS A 22 14.27 -28.80 -2.75
CA HIS A 22 13.99 -27.48 -3.31
C HIS A 22 14.95 -27.15 -4.47
N PRO A 23 14.46 -26.61 -5.60
CA PRO A 23 15.32 -26.11 -6.65
C PRO A 23 15.94 -24.76 -6.25
N TYR A 24 17.21 -24.60 -6.57
CA TYR A 24 17.97 -23.37 -6.36
C TYR A 24 18.64 -22.95 -7.65
N ILE A 25 18.78 -21.64 -7.81
CA ILE A 25 19.42 -21.00 -8.95
C ILE A 25 20.33 -19.89 -8.43
N SER A 26 21.52 -19.79 -8.99
CA SER A 26 22.37 -18.60 -8.86
C SER A 26 22.63 -18.04 -10.24
N GLY A 27 22.78 -16.73 -10.35
CA GLY A 27 22.98 -16.06 -11.62
C GLY A 27 22.90 -14.56 -11.49
N GLU A 28 23.10 -13.87 -12.61
CA GLU A 28 22.92 -12.43 -12.71
C GLU A 28 21.44 -12.11 -12.90
N ILE A 29 20.89 -11.16 -12.15
CA ILE A 29 19.51 -10.72 -12.35
C ILE A 29 19.49 -9.72 -13.51
N ILE A 30 18.80 -10.06 -14.60
CA ILE A 30 18.67 -9.25 -15.82
C ILE A 30 17.61 -8.16 -15.65
N SER A 31 16.44 -8.52 -15.12
CA SER A 31 15.33 -7.58 -14.92
C SER A 31 14.44 -7.97 -13.74
N SER A 32 13.70 -6.99 -13.21
CA SER A 32 12.66 -7.15 -12.20
C SER A 32 11.45 -6.36 -12.64
N ARG A 33 10.27 -7.00 -12.66
CA ARG A 33 9.00 -6.36 -13.03
C ARG A 33 7.90 -6.76 -12.06
N LEU A 34 6.88 -5.92 -11.98
CA LEU A 34 5.61 -6.25 -11.35
C LEU A 34 4.63 -6.71 -12.43
N ASP A 35 3.99 -7.85 -12.20
CA ASP A 35 3.08 -8.49 -13.17
C ASP A 35 2.00 -9.24 -12.38
N ILE A 36 1.01 -8.48 -11.88
CA ILE A 36 -0.02 -8.99 -10.96
C ILE A 36 -0.76 -10.22 -11.52
N PRO A 37 -1.20 -10.23 -12.80
CA PRO A 37 -1.85 -11.43 -13.35
C PRO A 37 -0.94 -12.66 -13.34
N ALA A 38 0.36 -12.50 -13.62
CA ALA A 38 1.31 -13.60 -13.62
C ALA A 38 1.63 -14.15 -12.21
N LEU A 39 1.33 -13.40 -11.14
CA LEU A 39 1.46 -13.90 -9.77
C LEU A 39 0.37 -14.92 -9.41
N GLY A 40 -0.76 -14.95 -10.15
CA GLY A 40 -1.83 -15.93 -9.93
C GLY A 40 -2.50 -15.85 -8.55
N LEU A 41 -2.52 -14.67 -7.94
CA LEU A 41 -3.08 -14.46 -6.59
C LEU A 41 -4.61 -14.48 -6.62
N THR A 42 -5.22 -15.07 -5.60
CA THR A 42 -6.64 -14.90 -5.32
C THR A 42 -6.89 -13.47 -4.81
N PRO A 43 -7.80 -12.69 -5.40
CA PRO A 43 -8.13 -11.35 -4.89
C PRO A 43 -8.60 -11.41 -3.43
N LEU A 44 -8.35 -10.34 -2.67
CA LEU A 44 -8.89 -10.19 -1.31
C LEU A 44 -10.42 -10.10 -1.35
N ALA A 45 -11.09 -10.61 -0.33
CA ALA A 45 -12.52 -10.36 -0.19
C ALA A 45 -12.80 -8.86 0.00
N ILE A 46 -13.92 -8.39 -0.55
CA ILE A 46 -14.41 -7.01 -0.38
C ILE A 46 -15.80 -7.09 0.25
N ASN A 47 -15.87 -6.80 1.54
CA ASN A 47 -17.08 -6.91 2.35
C ASN A 47 -17.87 -5.60 2.27
N HIS A 48 -19.15 -5.69 1.90
CA HIS A 48 -20.03 -4.52 1.87
C HIS A 48 -20.36 -4.06 3.29
N PHE A 49 -20.11 -2.77 3.57
CA PHE A 49 -20.40 -2.18 4.88
C PHE A 49 -21.71 -1.38 4.88
N GLY A 50 -21.92 -0.54 3.86
CA GLY A 50 -23.14 0.26 3.74
C GLY A 50 -22.94 1.58 3.00
N PRO A 51 -24.01 2.38 2.88
CA PRO A 51 -23.94 3.68 2.23
C PRO A 51 -23.14 4.68 3.07
N TRP A 52 -22.38 5.52 2.39
CA TRP A 52 -21.74 6.72 2.91
C TRP A 52 -22.33 7.93 2.21
N ASP A 53 -22.80 8.90 3.00
CA ASP A 53 -23.41 10.13 2.52
C ASP A 53 -22.45 11.31 2.73
N PRO A 54 -21.98 11.99 1.66
CA PRO A 54 -21.17 13.19 1.81
C PRO A 54 -21.85 14.30 2.62
N ALA A 55 -23.19 14.37 2.66
CA ALA A 55 -23.91 15.36 3.45
C ALA A 55 -23.77 15.15 4.98
N SER A 56 -23.43 13.93 5.40
CA SER A 56 -23.18 13.59 6.82
C SER A 56 -21.69 13.64 7.18
N HIS A 57 -20.80 13.91 6.22
CA HIS A 57 -19.37 13.99 6.44
C HIS A 57 -18.96 15.39 6.92
N TYR A 58 -17.99 15.45 7.83
CA TYR A 58 -17.42 16.72 8.27
C TYR A 58 -16.40 17.22 7.24
N TRP A 59 -16.67 18.38 6.63
CA TRP A 59 -15.84 18.99 5.58
C TRP A 59 -15.05 20.22 6.04
N GLY A 60 -15.06 20.53 7.34
CA GLY A 60 -14.59 21.79 7.91
C GLY A 60 -15.71 22.53 8.65
N GLU A 61 -15.43 23.74 9.10
CA GLU A 61 -16.42 24.54 9.81
C GLU A 61 -17.54 25.03 8.86
N PRO A 62 -18.79 25.18 9.34
CA PRO A 62 -19.95 25.50 8.48
C PRO A 62 -19.84 26.80 7.67
N ASP A 63 -19.02 27.75 8.12
CA ASP A 63 -18.77 29.04 7.49
C ASP A 63 -17.54 29.06 6.56
N GLU A 64 -16.77 27.96 6.53
CA GLU A 64 -15.61 27.83 5.65
C GLU A 64 -16.02 27.33 4.25
N PRO A 65 -15.37 27.85 3.19
CA PRO A 65 -15.64 27.39 1.84
C PRO A 65 -15.14 25.95 1.64
N ILE A 66 -15.97 25.11 1.02
CA ILE A 66 -15.57 23.76 0.61
C ILE A 66 -14.36 23.83 -0.32
N GLU A 67 -13.29 23.14 0.07
CA GLU A 67 -12.04 23.09 -0.68
C GLU A 67 -12.22 22.43 -2.06
N PRO A 68 -11.45 22.84 -3.10
CA PRO A 68 -11.64 22.35 -4.47
C PRO A 68 -11.59 20.82 -4.61
N TRP A 69 -10.73 20.14 -3.84
CA TRP A 69 -10.59 18.67 -3.90
C TRP A 69 -11.85 17.93 -3.44
N ALA A 70 -12.62 18.51 -2.50
CA ALA A 70 -13.81 17.91 -1.91
C ALA A 70 -15.05 18.06 -2.80
N LYS A 71 -15.13 19.13 -3.61
CA LYS A 71 -16.27 19.42 -4.49
C LYS A 71 -16.68 18.25 -5.40
N PRO A 72 -15.78 17.59 -6.16
CA PRO A 72 -16.16 16.46 -7.01
C PRO A 72 -16.64 15.25 -6.19
N ILE A 73 -16.08 15.05 -4.99
CA ILE A 73 -16.48 13.97 -4.08
C ILE A 73 -17.90 14.19 -3.56
N ILE A 74 -18.22 15.42 -3.15
CA ILE A 74 -19.57 15.81 -2.70
C ILE A 74 -20.57 15.71 -3.85
N ALA A 75 -20.21 16.21 -5.04
CA ALA A 75 -21.07 16.19 -6.22
C ALA A 75 -21.43 14.77 -6.68
N ARG A 76 -20.55 13.79 -6.42
CA ARG A 76 -20.82 12.38 -6.68
C ARG A 76 -21.98 11.81 -5.83
N GLY A 77 -22.26 12.41 -4.67
CA GLY A 77 -23.34 11.99 -3.78
C GLY A 77 -23.05 10.67 -3.05
N VAL A 78 -24.13 9.99 -2.62
CA VAL A 78 -24.05 8.75 -1.84
C VAL A 78 -23.30 7.66 -2.60
N ARG A 79 -22.38 6.98 -1.90
CA ARG A 79 -21.59 5.85 -2.41
C ARG A 79 -21.60 4.69 -1.43
N GLN A 80 -21.35 3.48 -1.92
CA GLN A 80 -21.20 2.31 -1.05
C GLN A 80 -19.79 2.24 -0.49
N SER A 81 -19.67 1.90 0.78
CA SER A 81 -18.41 1.65 1.48
C SER A 81 -18.20 0.16 1.70
N TYR A 82 -16.92 -0.22 1.69
CA TYR A 82 -16.49 -1.60 1.78
C TYR A 82 -15.26 -1.73 2.68
N GLU A 83 -15.09 -2.92 3.25
CA GLU A 83 -13.92 -3.33 4.03
C GLU A 83 -13.21 -4.46 3.29
N MET A 84 -11.90 -4.33 3.10
CA MET A 84 -11.07 -5.41 2.55
C MET A 84 -10.89 -6.53 3.59
N GLU A 85 -10.68 -7.76 3.12
CA GLU A 85 -10.20 -8.86 3.96
C GLU A 85 -8.83 -8.52 4.58
N GLN A 86 -8.68 -8.80 5.87
CA GLN A 86 -7.39 -8.82 6.54
C GLN A 86 -6.65 -10.12 6.22
N VAL A 87 -5.37 -10.02 5.82
CA VAL A 87 -4.49 -11.17 5.62
C VAL A 87 -3.30 -11.06 6.56
N MET A 88 -3.27 -11.93 7.58
CA MET A 88 -2.17 -12.07 8.53
C MET A 88 -1.73 -13.55 8.61
N PRO A 89 -0.75 -13.96 7.78
CA PRO A 89 -0.37 -15.37 7.67
C PRO A 89 0.25 -15.91 8.96
N GLY A 90 -0.16 -17.12 9.34
CA GLY A 90 0.42 -17.82 10.50
C GLY A 90 -0.09 -17.33 11.86
N VAL A 91 -1.01 -16.37 11.89
CA VAL A 91 -1.69 -15.90 13.11
C VAL A 91 -3.08 -16.51 13.15
N ASP A 92 -3.49 -16.98 14.33
CA ASP A 92 -4.87 -17.42 14.57
C ASP A 92 -5.80 -16.21 14.55
N PRO A 93 -6.87 -16.18 13.73
CA PRO A 93 -7.82 -15.07 13.72
C PRO A 93 -8.47 -14.75 15.08
N ASP A 94 -8.48 -15.71 16.02
CA ASP A 94 -9.00 -15.52 17.38
C ASP A 94 -7.90 -15.09 18.40
N ASP A 95 -6.65 -14.96 17.96
CA ASP A 95 -5.52 -14.46 18.77
C ASP A 95 -5.34 -12.95 18.57
N PHE A 96 -5.84 -12.17 19.54
CA PHE A 96 -5.74 -10.71 19.53
C PHE A 96 -4.44 -10.17 20.15
N GLU A 97 -3.58 -11.03 20.68
CA GLU A 97 -2.35 -10.64 21.37
C GLU A 97 -1.13 -10.69 20.43
N THR A 98 -1.16 -11.60 19.46
CA THR A 98 -0.04 -11.78 18.52
C THR A 98 -0.24 -10.93 17.26
N ASP A 99 0.58 -9.89 17.10
CA ASP A 99 0.70 -9.13 15.85
C ASP A 99 2.17 -9.09 15.39
N PRO A 100 2.56 -9.90 14.38
CA PRO A 100 3.93 -9.93 13.89
C PRO A 100 4.34 -8.63 13.18
N VAL A 101 3.39 -7.85 12.66
CA VAL A 101 3.69 -6.54 12.07
C VAL A 101 4.04 -5.55 13.17
N TYR A 102 3.28 -5.57 14.27
CA TYR A 102 3.58 -4.76 15.45
C TYR A 102 4.96 -5.14 16.05
N GLU A 103 5.24 -6.43 16.21
CA GLU A 103 6.54 -6.93 16.66
C GLU A 103 7.69 -6.43 15.76
N ALA A 104 7.53 -6.53 14.44
CA ALA A 104 8.52 -6.04 13.49
C ALA A 104 8.75 -4.53 13.63
N VAL A 105 7.70 -3.74 13.84
CA VAL A 105 7.81 -2.28 14.04
C VAL A 105 8.56 -1.97 15.34
N ASP A 106 8.26 -2.66 16.44
CA ASP A 106 8.93 -2.47 17.72
C ASP A 106 10.42 -2.85 17.67
N LEU A 107 10.76 -3.95 16.97
CA LEU A 107 12.14 -4.35 16.71
C LEU A 107 12.87 -3.29 15.88
N HIS A 108 12.23 -2.77 14.83
CA HIS A 108 12.81 -1.72 13.99
C HIS A 108 13.09 -0.45 14.80
N HIS A 109 12.14 0.01 15.61
CA HIS A 109 12.33 1.16 16.50
C HIS A 109 13.44 0.93 17.54
N SER A 110 13.65 -0.33 17.94
CA SER A 110 14.71 -0.74 18.86
C SER A 110 16.06 -0.97 18.16
N GLY A 111 16.20 -0.65 16.87
CA GLY A 111 17.43 -0.79 16.10
C GLY A 111 17.72 -2.20 15.56
N HIS A 112 16.80 -3.16 15.75
CA HIS A 112 16.93 -4.54 15.28
C HIS A 112 16.37 -4.67 13.85
N HIS A 113 16.96 -3.91 12.92
CA HIS A 113 16.41 -3.72 11.57
C HIS A 113 16.35 -5.02 10.75
N ASP A 114 17.35 -5.89 10.89
CA ASP A 114 17.41 -7.16 10.14
C ASP A 114 16.32 -8.13 10.61
N ASP A 115 16.11 -8.24 11.93
CA ASP A 115 15.07 -9.09 12.51
C ASP A 115 13.67 -8.58 12.13
N ALA A 116 13.45 -7.26 12.25
CA ALA A 116 12.21 -6.61 11.81
C ALA A 116 11.90 -6.89 10.33
N THR A 117 12.91 -6.73 9.47
CA THR A 117 12.77 -7.01 8.03
C THR A 117 12.49 -8.49 7.78
N ALA A 118 13.15 -9.40 8.50
CA ALA A 118 12.97 -10.83 8.37
C ALA A 118 11.53 -11.27 8.68
N ILE A 119 10.91 -10.71 9.72
CA ILE A 119 9.50 -10.97 10.06
C ILE A 119 8.59 -10.60 8.89
N LEU A 120 8.66 -9.36 8.40
CA LEU A 120 7.79 -8.89 7.33
C LEU A 120 8.03 -9.63 6.00
N MET A 121 9.29 -9.94 5.68
CA MET A 121 9.62 -10.78 4.52
C MET A 121 9.04 -12.20 4.67
N GLY A 122 9.05 -12.75 5.88
CA GLY A 122 8.42 -14.02 6.21
C GLY A 122 6.91 -14.02 6.01
N LEU A 123 6.22 -12.94 6.39
CA LEU A 123 4.78 -12.78 6.13
C LEU A 123 4.50 -12.77 4.62
N CYS A 124 5.24 -11.96 3.85
CA CYS A 124 5.11 -11.92 2.40
C CYS A 124 5.44 -13.26 1.71
N GLN A 125 6.38 -14.04 2.26
CA GLN A 125 6.71 -15.36 1.74
C GLN A 125 5.56 -16.36 1.95
N GLN A 126 4.83 -16.24 3.06
CA GLN A 126 3.67 -17.10 3.35
C GLN A 126 2.44 -16.69 2.52
N ASP A 127 2.12 -15.40 2.49
CA ASP A 127 1.08 -14.86 1.60
C ASP A 127 1.44 -13.45 1.15
N LEU A 128 1.65 -13.28 -0.16
CA LEU A 128 1.95 -11.99 -0.78
C LEU A 128 0.81 -10.97 -0.61
N ARG A 129 -0.40 -11.42 -0.25
CA ARG A 129 -1.58 -10.59 0.01
C ARG A 129 -1.55 -9.93 1.40
N CYS A 130 -0.55 -10.21 2.24
CA CYS A 130 -0.31 -9.46 3.47
C CYS A 130 0.17 -8.03 3.14
N LEU A 131 -0.79 -7.14 2.85
CA LEU A 131 -0.51 -5.78 2.40
C LEU A 131 0.23 -4.95 3.46
N ASP A 132 0.00 -5.24 4.74
CA ASP A 132 0.61 -4.45 5.83
C ASP A 132 2.11 -4.72 5.90
N ALA A 133 2.55 -5.95 5.62
CA ALA A 133 3.98 -6.26 5.49
C ALA A 133 4.65 -5.46 4.37
N HIS A 134 4.00 -5.33 3.20
CA HIS A 134 4.51 -4.47 2.11
C HIS A 134 4.56 -2.99 2.52
N ALA A 135 3.53 -2.48 3.19
CA ALA A 135 3.50 -1.11 3.67
C ALA A 135 4.66 -0.83 4.64
N HIS A 136 4.88 -1.72 5.61
CA HIS A 136 5.91 -1.54 6.64
C HIS A 136 7.34 -1.76 6.09
N LEU A 137 7.54 -2.69 5.16
CA LEU A 137 8.82 -2.80 4.43
C LEU A 137 9.14 -1.52 3.66
N GLY A 138 8.13 -0.90 3.05
CA GLY A 138 8.28 0.42 2.42
C GLY A 138 8.66 1.50 3.43
N ASN A 139 8.00 1.53 4.60
CA ASN A 139 8.28 2.50 5.66
C ASN A 139 9.73 2.38 6.17
N PHE A 140 10.23 1.17 6.39
CA PHE A 140 11.59 0.93 6.91
C PHE A 140 12.70 1.48 6.01
N CYS A 141 12.43 1.62 4.70
CA CYS A 141 13.42 2.11 3.74
C CYS A 141 13.06 3.45 3.08
N PHE A 142 11.95 4.10 3.45
CA PHE A 142 11.49 5.32 2.79
C PHE A 142 12.54 6.44 2.79
N ASP A 143 13.20 6.64 3.94
CA ASP A 143 14.18 7.71 4.12
C ASP A 143 15.57 7.37 3.61
N SER A 144 15.97 6.09 3.70
CA SER A 144 17.30 5.61 3.30
C SER A 144 17.38 5.26 1.81
N ASP A 145 16.30 4.72 1.24
CA ASP A 145 16.18 4.35 -0.17
C ASP A 145 14.71 4.46 -0.65
N THR A 146 14.31 5.67 -1.00
CA THR A 146 12.97 5.96 -1.52
C THR A 146 12.62 5.15 -2.77
N LYS A 147 13.61 4.75 -3.60
CA LYS A 147 13.34 3.92 -4.78
C LYS A 147 12.92 2.52 -4.35
N LYS A 148 13.62 1.93 -3.38
CA LYS A 148 13.25 0.64 -2.80
C LYS A 148 11.90 0.70 -2.12
N ALA A 149 11.64 1.75 -1.35
CA ALA A 149 10.35 1.96 -0.70
C ALA A 149 9.20 2.03 -1.71
N ALA A 150 9.38 2.77 -2.81
CA ALA A 150 8.39 2.85 -3.88
C ALA A 150 8.03 1.45 -4.44
N LEU A 151 9.00 0.54 -4.56
CA LEU A 151 8.74 -0.82 -5.06
C LEU A 151 7.93 -1.67 -4.08
N HIS A 152 8.19 -1.56 -2.77
CA HIS A 152 7.39 -2.24 -1.75
C HIS A 152 5.95 -1.73 -1.74
N TYR A 153 5.77 -0.41 -1.66
CA TYR A 153 4.45 0.21 -1.68
C TYR A 153 3.67 -0.08 -2.96
N GLU A 154 4.32 0.03 -4.13
CA GLU A 154 3.71 -0.31 -5.42
C GLU A 154 3.22 -1.76 -5.43
N THR A 155 4.03 -2.69 -4.94
CA THR A 155 3.68 -4.11 -4.96
C THR A 155 2.46 -4.38 -4.09
N GLY A 156 2.45 -3.93 -2.83
CA GLY A 156 1.28 -4.07 -1.95
C GLY A 156 0.03 -3.37 -2.50
N PHE A 157 0.18 -2.13 -3.00
CA PHE A 157 -0.93 -1.39 -3.58
C PHE A 157 -1.56 -2.12 -4.79
N ARG A 158 -0.74 -2.62 -5.72
CA ARG A 158 -1.24 -3.30 -6.92
C ARG A 158 -1.80 -4.70 -6.62
N ILE A 159 -1.30 -5.39 -5.60
CA ILE A 159 -1.90 -6.63 -5.12
C ILE A 159 -3.29 -6.36 -4.54
N GLY A 160 -3.45 -5.33 -3.69
CA GLY A 160 -4.77 -4.98 -3.15
C GLY A 160 -5.73 -4.43 -4.21
N GLU A 161 -5.22 -3.70 -5.20
CA GLU A 161 -6.01 -3.17 -6.31
C GLU A 161 -6.70 -4.28 -7.14
N LEU A 162 -6.10 -5.47 -7.21
CA LEU A 162 -6.67 -6.64 -7.87
C LEU A 162 -8.11 -6.92 -7.40
N SER A 163 -8.41 -6.64 -6.14
CA SER A 163 -9.69 -6.92 -5.47
C SER A 163 -10.80 -5.93 -5.82
N LEU A 164 -10.45 -4.72 -6.25
CA LEU A 164 -11.43 -3.67 -6.55
C LEU A 164 -12.04 -3.84 -7.95
N GLY A 165 -11.28 -4.35 -8.90
CA GLY A 165 -11.67 -4.42 -10.30
C GLY A 165 -11.62 -3.05 -11.01
N ALA A 166 -11.72 -3.05 -12.34
CA ALA A 166 -11.48 -1.87 -13.17
C ALA A 166 -12.51 -0.73 -12.98
N ASN A 167 -13.72 -1.04 -12.50
CA ASN A 167 -14.84 -0.10 -12.40
C ASN A 167 -15.27 0.13 -10.95
N PHE A 168 -14.38 -0.04 -9.98
CA PHE A 168 -14.70 0.21 -8.58
C PHE A 168 -15.05 1.69 -8.37
N ASP A 169 -16.27 1.95 -7.91
CA ASP A 169 -16.79 3.30 -7.61
C ASP A 169 -17.28 3.40 -6.15
N GLY A 170 -16.78 2.49 -5.30
CA GLY A 170 -17.03 2.47 -3.87
C GLY A 170 -16.00 3.26 -3.06
N LEU A 171 -16.13 3.16 -1.75
CA LEU A 171 -15.23 3.75 -0.77
C LEU A 171 -14.53 2.67 0.04
N LEU A 172 -13.31 2.98 0.48
CA LEU A 172 -12.55 2.24 1.48
C LEU A 172 -12.23 3.19 2.64
N PRO A 173 -13.19 3.45 3.54
CA PRO A 173 -12.97 4.35 4.67
C PRO A 173 -11.87 3.83 5.59
N TRP A 174 -11.02 4.72 6.09
CA TRP A 174 -9.98 4.40 7.09
C TRP A 174 -10.52 3.82 8.41
N GLY A 175 -11.77 4.15 8.75
CA GLY A 175 -12.44 3.68 9.96
C GLY A 175 -12.73 2.18 9.95
N LEU A 176 -12.80 1.57 8.76
CA LEU A 176 -12.84 0.13 8.56
C LEU A 176 -11.37 -0.34 8.54
N ILE A 177 -10.95 -0.99 9.63
CA ILE A 177 -9.53 -1.11 10.01
C ILE A 177 -8.76 -1.91 8.96
N ASP A 178 -9.41 -2.87 8.32
CA ASP A 178 -8.76 -3.77 7.36
C ASP A 178 -8.48 -3.09 6.01
N ASN A 179 -9.01 -1.88 5.78
CA ASN A 179 -8.63 -1.05 4.65
C ASN A 179 -7.25 -0.38 4.82
N ARG A 180 -6.78 -0.22 6.07
CA ARG A 180 -5.58 0.58 6.37
C ARG A 180 -4.31 0.06 5.67
N PRO A 181 -4.03 -1.26 5.62
CA PRO A 181 -2.88 -1.78 4.89
C PRO A 181 -2.83 -1.35 3.41
N PHE A 182 -3.98 -1.45 2.72
CA PHE A 182 -4.10 -1.01 1.33
C PHE A 182 -3.88 0.49 1.18
N LEU A 183 -4.54 1.30 2.03
CA LEU A 183 -4.42 2.75 1.96
C LEU A 183 -3.01 3.24 2.36
N ARG A 184 -2.31 2.54 3.27
CA ARG A 184 -0.90 2.82 3.62
C ARG A 184 0.02 2.53 2.44
N CYS A 185 -0.15 1.40 1.75
CA CYS A 185 0.59 1.11 0.52
C CYS A 185 0.38 2.22 -0.53
N MET A 186 -0.88 2.59 -0.76
CA MET A 186 -1.23 3.64 -1.71
C MET A 186 -0.63 5.00 -1.34
N HIS A 187 -0.72 5.39 -0.08
CA HIS A 187 -0.15 6.63 0.44
C HIS A 187 1.37 6.67 0.30
N GLY A 188 2.05 5.62 0.77
CA GLY A 188 3.50 5.49 0.69
C GLY A 188 4.01 5.52 -0.74
N TYR A 189 3.28 4.88 -1.67
CA TYR A 189 3.61 4.94 -3.10
C TYR A 189 3.49 6.37 -3.63
N GLY A 190 2.40 7.08 -3.34
CA GLY A 190 2.23 8.48 -3.74
C GLY A 190 3.32 9.41 -3.19
N LEU A 191 3.68 9.26 -1.91
CA LEU A 191 4.79 10.00 -1.29
C LEU A 191 6.14 9.67 -1.94
N ALA A 192 6.41 8.39 -2.23
CA ALA A 192 7.66 7.97 -2.85
C ALA A 192 7.75 8.49 -4.29
N LEU A 193 6.66 8.45 -5.06
CA LEU A 193 6.59 9.06 -6.39
C LEU A 193 6.88 10.57 -6.32
N TRP A 194 6.27 11.27 -5.37
CA TRP A 194 6.50 12.71 -5.18
C TRP A 194 7.97 13.01 -4.85
N ARG A 195 8.55 12.30 -3.89
CA ARG A 195 9.97 12.44 -3.49
C ARG A 195 10.95 12.09 -4.62
N LEU A 196 10.55 11.22 -5.55
CA LEU A 196 11.30 10.89 -6.76
C LEU A 196 11.06 11.87 -7.94
N GLY A 197 10.27 12.93 -7.75
CA GLY A 197 9.95 13.92 -8.80
C GLY A 197 8.97 13.43 -9.85
N ARG A 198 8.27 12.31 -9.61
CA ARG A 198 7.25 11.74 -10.50
C ARG A 198 5.88 12.37 -10.22
N PHE A 199 5.81 13.69 -10.36
CA PHE A 199 4.67 14.51 -9.91
C PHE A 199 3.33 14.07 -10.50
N LYS A 200 3.25 13.83 -11.81
CA LYS A 200 2.00 13.42 -12.46
C LYS A 200 1.46 12.08 -11.95
N GLU A 201 2.36 11.16 -11.62
CA GLU A 201 1.96 9.86 -11.08
C GLU A 201 1.55 9.98 -9.62
N ALA A 202 2.25 10.79 -8.83
CA ALA A 202 1.88 11.09 -7.46
C ALA A 202 0.51 11.78 -7.37
N GLU A 203 0.24 12.75 -8.27
CA GLU A 203 -1.05 13.44 -8.41
C GLU A 203 -2.19 12.44 -8.60
N LEU A 204 -2.05 11.52 -9.56
CA LEU A 204 -3.08 10.50 -9.83
C LEU A 204 -3.33 9.57 -8.64
N ILE A 205 -2.28 9.18 -7.92
CA ILE A 205 -2.41 8.38 -6.70
C ILE A 205 -3.16 9.17 -5.63
N PHE A 206 -2.78 10.42 -5.39
CA PHE A 206 -3.39 11.27 -4.37
C PHE A 206 -4.86 11.59 -4.68
N GLU A 207 -5.22 11.90 -5.92
CA GLU A 207 -6.62 12.10 -6.34
C GLU A 207 -7.47 10.86 -6.10
N ARG A 208 -6.94 9.69 -6.49
CA ARG A 208 -7.64 8.42 -6.27
C ARG A 208 -7.78 8.10 -4.78
N MET A 209 -6.79 8.45 -3.97
CA MET A 209 -6.83 8.22 -2.53
C MET A 209 -7.92 9.06 -1.85
N LEU A 210 -8.04 10.34 -2.22
CA LEU A 210 -9.15 11.21 -1.77
C LEU A 210 -10.50 10.68 -2.25
N TRP A 211 -10.57 10.12 -3.46
CA TRP A 211 -11.79 9.50 -3.98
C TRP A 211 -12.22 8.28 -3.16
N LEU A 212 -11.27 7.41 -2.79
CA LEU A 212 -11.51 6.17 -2.04
C LEU A 212 -11.68 6.38 -0.53
N ASN A 213 -11.01 7.36 0.07
CA ASN A 213 -11.07 7.66 1.49
C ASN A 213 -11.22 9.18 1.72
N PRO A 214 -12.43 9.76 1.57
CA PRO A 214 -12.65 11.20 1.70
C PRO A 214 -12.29 11.81 3.05
N SER A 215 -12.33 11.01 4.14
CA SER A 215 -11.87 11.42 5.46
C SER A 215 -10.39 11.82 5.47
N ASP A 216 -9.61 11.30 4.52
CA ASP A 216 -8.20 11.60 4.27
C ASP A 216 -7.35 11.57 5.56
N ASN A 217 -7.45 10.47 6.30
CA ASN A 217 -6.71 10.28 7.55
C ASN A 217 -5.19 10.34 7.37
N GLN A 218 -4.70 10.17 6.14
CA GLN A 218 -3.28 10.27 5.80
C GLN A 218 -2.85 11.70 5.42
N GLY A 219 -3.79 12.63 5.30
CA GLY A 219 -3.51 14.05 5.05
C GLY A 219 -2.92 14.32 3.67
N VAL A 220 -3.45 13.67 2.63
CA VAL A 220 -3.10 13.93 1.23
C VAL A 220 -3.66 15.27 0.73
N ARG A 221 -4.80 15.72 1.26
CA ARG A 221 -5.43 17.01 0.89
C ARG A 221 -4.52 18.21 1.11
N PHE A 222 -3.62 18.12 2.10
CA PHE A 222 -2.64 19.16 2.40
C PHE A 222 -1.40 19.11 1.50
N LYS A 223 -1.21 18.03 0.73
CA LYS A 223 -0.02 17.77 -0.09
C LYS A 223 -0.28 17.89 -1.59
N ILE A 224 -1.53 17.64 -2.02
CA ILE A 224 -1.86 17.48 -3.43
C ILE A 224 -1.59 18.74 -4.28
N ASP A 225 -1.82 19.94 -3.72
CA ASP A 225 -1.57 21.19 -4.44
C ASP A 225 -0.07 21.44 -4.65
N ASP A 226 0.77 21.01 -3.72
CA ASP A 226 2.23 21.09 -3.86
C ASP A 226 2.74 20.10 -4.93
N VAL A 227 2.17 18.89 -4.99
CA VAL A 227 2.45 17.94 -6.07
C VAL A 227 2.01 18.50 -7.43
N LYS A 228 0.82 19.12 -7.51
CA LYS A 228 0.29 19.73 -8.73
C LYS A 228 1.15 20.91 -9.21
N ALA A 229 1.71 21.65 -8.27
CA ALA A 229 2.65 22.74 -8.53
C ALA A 229 4.10 22.27 -8.75
N GLU A 230 4.34 20.95 -8.76
CA GLU A 230 5.67 20.33 -8.92
C GLU A 230 6.70 20.82 -7.89
N LYS A 231 6.23 21.16 -6.67
CA LYS A 231 7.12 21.54 -5.57
C LYS A 231 7.89 20.32 -5.08
N PRO A 232 9.21 20.40 -4.83
CA PRO A 232 9.97 19.30 -4.28
C PRO A 232 9.40 18.81 -2.95
N TRP A 233 9.47 17.51 -2.71
CA TRP A 233 9.07 16.90 -1.44
C TRP A 233 9.93 17.42 -0.28
N THR A 234 9.28 17.70 0.85
CA THR A 234 9.91 18.02 2.15
C THR A 234 9.42 17.04 3.22
N ALA A 235 10.29 16.77 4.19
CA ALA A 235 9.96 16.01 5.39
C ALA A 235 9.29 16.97 6.39
N ASP A 236 8.05 17.36 6.12
CA ASP A 236 7.27 18.20 7.03
C ASP A 236 6.71 17.39 8.20
#